data_AF-A0A7Y6NQU7-F1
#
_entry.id   AF-A0A7Y6NQU7-F1
#
_cell.length_a   1.000
_cell.length_b   1.000
_cell.length_c   1.000
_cell.angle_alpha   90.00
_cell.angle_beta   90.00
_cell.angle_gamma   90.00
#
_symmetry.space_group_name_H-M   'P 1'
#
loop_
_entity.id
_entity.type
_entity.pdbx_description
1 polymer ?
#
loop_
_entity_poly.entity_id
_entity_poly.type
_entity_poly.pdbx_seq_one_letter_code
_entity_poly.pdbx_strand_id
1 'polypeptide(L)'
;MSPALIPVLVLVASAAVCRWGGVTVTVAEPGALLTVGGTVASVSATMLGFLLAALAVLASINHTHLVRMMRQTGHYKDLLHTVFASCATFLLCLLLGFTLALGFEIPGWTRGAIVPAHLAALASLVDVGRKFWLVLCNLREA
;
A
#
# COMPACT_ATOMS: atom_id res chain seq x y z
N MET A 1 7.40 13.48 -7.48
CA MET A 1 7.68 13.13 -6.07
C MET A 1 8.05 11.66 -6.03
N SER A 2 9.10 11.28 -5.31
CA SER A 2 9.50 9.87 -5.25
C SER A 2 8.33 9.01 -4.76
N PRO A 3 7.99 7.90 -5.45
CA PRO A 3 6.80 7.09 -5.15
C PRO A 3 6.79 6.50 -3.73
N ALA A 4 7.96 6.39 -3.10
CA ALA A 4 8.13 5.91 -1.74
C ALA A 4 8.01 7.01 -0.67
N LEU A 5 8.02 8.30 -1.03
CA LEU A 5 8.17 9.38 -0.05
C LEU A 5 6.97 9.47 0.90
N ILE A 6 5.75 9.45 0.37
CA ILE A 6 4.51 9.49 1.17
C ILE A 6 4.40 8.27 2.10
N PRO A 7 4.52 7.01 1.62
CA PRO A 7 4.43 5.86 2.51
C PRO A 7 5.56 5.83 3.53
N VAL A 8 6.78 6.23 3.17
CA VAL A 8 7.90 6.31 4.13
C VAL A 8 7.64 7.37 5.19
N LEU A 9 7.15 8.55 4.82
CA LEU A 9 6.79 9.59 5.80
C LEU A 9 5.69 9.11 6.74
N VAL A 10 4.64 8.49 6.20
CA VAL A 10 3.55 7.96 7.04
C VAL A 10 4.05 6.84 7.93
N LEU A 11 4.91 5.95 7.44
CA LEU A 11 5.55 4.90 8.23
C LEU A 11 6.35 5.48 9.39
N VAL A 12 7.24 6.43 9.10
CA VAL A 12 8.12 7.06 10.11
C VAL A 12 7.30 7.86 11.12
N ALA A 13 6.34 8.66 10.66
CA ALA A 13 5.49 9.45 11.53
C ALA A 13 4.62 8.59 12.44
N SER A 14 3.95 7.58 11.89
CA SER A 14 3.11 6.67 12.69
C SER A 14 3.94 5.81 13.64
N ALA A 15 5.13 5.34 13.25
CA ALA A 15 6.05 4.63 14.14
C ALA A 15 6.57 5.53 15.27
N ALA A 16 6.89 6.80 14.99
CA ALA A 16 7.30 7.78 15.99
C ALA A 16 6.16 8.08 16.98
N VAL A 17 4.93 8.24 16.49
CA VAL A 17 3.74 8.42 17.35
C VAL A 17 3.52 7.20 18.24
N CYS A 18 3.64 5.97 17.72
CA CYS A 18 3.54 4.77 18.53
C CYS A 18 4.63 4.70 19.60
N ARG A 19 5.87 5.10 19.27
CA ARG A 19 7.02 5.02 20.18
C ARG A 19 7.04 6.12 21.25
N TRP A 20 6.67 7.35 20.91
CA TRP A 20 6.71 8.49 21.84
C TRP A 20 5.37 8.76 22.52
N GLY A 21 4.25 8.42 21.87
CA GLY A 21 2.91 8.54 22.47
C GLY A 21 2.58 7.42 23.47
N GLY A 22 3.49 6.47 23.69
CA GLY A 22 3.24 5.32 24.57
C GLY A 22 2.14 4.38 24.07
N VAL A 23 1.74 4.49 22.79
CA VAL A 23 0.72 3.64 22.18
C VAL A 23 1.36 2.28 21.87
N THR A 24 1.46 1.45 22.89
CA THR A 24 1.82 0.05 22.73
C THR A 24 0.55 -0.73 22.40
N VAL A 25 0.57 -1.48 21.29
CA VAL A 25 -0.50 -2.44 20.99
C VAL A 25 -0.33 -3.60 21.95
N THR A 26 -0.85 -3.46 23.17
CA THR A 26 -0.91 -4.53 24.15
C THR A 26 -2.04 -5.47 23.74
N VAL A 27 -1.66 -6.58 23.13
CA VAL A 27 -2.61 -7.63 22.81
C VAL A 27 -2.85 -8.43 24.09
N ALA A 28 -3.98 -8.16 24.74
CA ALA A 28 -4.33 -8.75 26.03
C ALA A 28 -4.60 -10.26 25.95
N GLU A 29 -5.00 -10.76 24.77
CA GLU A 29 -5.31 -12.17 24.55
C GLU A 29 -4.65 -12.71 23.26
N PRO A 30 -4.06 -13.93 23.29
CA PRO A 30 -3.45 -14.54 22.11
C PRO A 30 -4.40 -14.63 20.90
N GLY A 31 -5.70 -14.84 21.14
CA GLY A 31 -6.72 -14.90 20.10
C GLY A 31 -6.88 -13.59 19.32
N ALA A 32 -6.73 -12.45 19.99
CA ALA A 32 -6.85 -11.14 19.35
C ALA A 32 -5.72 -10.90 18.32
N LEU A 33 -4.53 -11.48 18.54
CA LEU A 33 -3.41 -11.37 17.61
C LEU A 33 -3.71 -12.10 16.29
N LEU A 34 -4.31 -13.28 16.37
CA LEU A 34 -4.71 -14.07 15.20
C LEU A 34 -5.78 -13.34 14.39
N THR A 35 -6.78 -12.77 15.08
CA THR A 35 -7.83 -11.97 14.43
C THR A 35 -7.25 -10.74 13.72
N VAL A 36 -6.34 -10.00 14.37
CA VAL A 36 -5.67 -8.84 13.75
C VAL A 36 -4.87 -9.27 12.53
N GLY A 37 -4.06 -10.33 12.64
CA GLY A 37 -3.31 -10.89 11.51
C GLY A 37 -4.21 -11.24 10.32
N GLY A 38 -5.31 -11.96 10.57
CA GLY A 38 -6.27 -12.32 9.54
C GLY A 38 -6.93 -11.11 8.88
N THR A 39 -7.23 -10.07 9.65
CA THR A 39 -7.83 -8.82 9.13
C THR A 39 -6.83 -8.05 8.26
N VAL A 40 -5.57 -7.93 8.70
CA VAL A 40 -4.50 -7.28 7.94
C VAL A 40 -4.25 -8.02 6.62
N ALA A 41 -4.21 -9.36 6.66
CA ALA A 41 -4.01 -10.19 5.49
C ALA A 41 -5.16 -10.04 4.48
N SER A 42 -6.42 -10.06 4.94
CA SER A 42 -7.58 -9.96 4.05
C SER A 42 -7.67 -8.59 3.37
N VAL A 43 -7.53 -7.50 4.13
CA VAL A 43 -7.52 -6.13 3.58
C VAL A 43 -6.39 -5.96 2.57
N SER A 44 -5.19 -6.44 2.90
CA SER A 44 -4.03 -6.35 2.02
C SER A 44 -4.22 -7.14 0.72
N ALA A 45 -4.82 -8.34 0.80
CA ALA A 45 -5.12 -9.18 -0.36
C ALA A 45 -6.08 -8.47 -1.32
N THR A 46 -7.15 -7.91 -0.79
CA THR A 46 -8.18 -7.22 -1.58
C THR A 46 -7.60 -5.98 -2.26
N MET A 47 -6.84 -5.16 -1.54
CA MET A 47 -6.21 -3.96 -2.11
C MET A 47 -5.17 -4.30 -3.17
N LEU A 48 -4.36 -5.35 -2.95
CA LEU A 48 -3.42 -5.84 -3.95
C LEU A 48 -4.15 -6.27 -5.23
N GLY A 49 -5.25 -7.00 -5.09
CA GLY A 49 -6.10 -7.39 -6.23
C GLY A 49 -6.64 -6.19 -7.00
N PHE A 50 -7.13 -5.16 -6.31
CA PHE A 50 -7.62 -3.94 -6.96
C PHE A 50 -6.50 -3.16 -7.66
N LEU A 51 -5.30 -3.08 -7.09
CA LEU A 51 -4.16 -2.44 -7.74
C LEU A 51 -3.74 -3.18 -9.02
N LEU A 52 -3.72 -4.51 -8.99
CA LEU A 52 -3.44 -5.33 -10.18
C LEU A 52 -4.53 -5.18 -11.24
N ALA A 53 -5.80 -5.12 -10.84
CA ALA A 53 -6.91 -4.86 -11.75
C ALA A 53 -6.79 -3.46 -12.39
N ALA A 54 -6.46 -2.44 -11.61
CA ALA A 54 -6.22 -1.10 -12.12
C ALA A 54 -5.05 -1.06 -13.11
N LEU A 55 -3.96 -1.81 -12.86
CA LEU A 55 -2.87 -1.99 -13.82
C LEU A 55 -3.32 -2.67 -15.10
N ALA A 56 -4.15 -3.72 -15.01
CA ALA A 56 -4.68 -4.40 -16.18
C ALA A 56 -5.53 -3.47 -17.04
N VAL A 57 -6.37 -2.64 -16.41
CA VAL A 57 -7.13 -1.59 -17.10
C VAL A 57 -6.20 -0.57 -17.75
N LEU A 58 -5.19 -0.07 -17.02
CA LEU A 58 -4.21 0.87 -17.58
C LEU A 58 -3.46 0.28 -18.78
N ALA A 59 -3.10 -1.01 -18.70
CA ALA A 59 -2.42 -1.73 -19.77
C ALA A 59 -3.33 -1.92 -20.99
N SER A 60 -4.64 -2.12 -20.81
CA SER A 60 -5.57 -2.30 -21.92
C SER A 60 -5.76 -1.00 -22.71
N ILE A 61 -5.73 0.17 -22.06
CA ILE A 61 -5.87 1.50 -22.69
C ILE A 61 -4.53 2.13 -23.12
N ASN A 62 -3.43 1.38 -23.09
CA ASN A 62 -2.08 1.85 -23.42
C ASN A 62 -1.92 2.36 -24.87
N HIS A 63 -2.88 2.05 -25.74
CA HIS A 63 -2.89 2.48 -27.15
C HIS A 63 -3.44 3.91 -27.34
N THR A 64 -4.01 4.53 -26.31
CA THR A 64 -4.55 5.89 -26.38
C THR A 64 -3.44 6.93 -26.58
N HIS A 65 -3.75 8.03 -27.28
CA HIS A 65 -2.80 9.11 -27.55
C HIS A 65 -2.19 9.67 -26.24
N LEU A 66 -3.02 9.82 -25.21
CA LEU A 66 -2.59 10.28 -23.89
C LEU A 66 -1.53 9.37 -23.27
N VAL A 67 -1.75 8.06 -23.22
CA VAL A 67 -0.79 7.13 -22.61
C VAL A 67 0.51 7.08 -23.43
N ARG A 68 0.42 7.20 -24.75
CA ARG A 68 1.60 7.33 -25.63
C ARG A 68 2.41 8.59 -25.30
N MET A 69 1.75 9.73 -25.08
CA MET A 69 2.39 10.98 -24.67
C MET A 69 2.98 10.88 -23.25
N MET A 70 2.29 10.23 -22.31
CA MET A 70 2.81 9.95 -20.97
C MET A 70 4.04 9.04 -21.01
N ARG A 71 4.11 8.11 -21.97
CA ARG A 71 5.27 7.24 -22.17
C ARG A 71 6.46 8.00 -22.73
N GLN A 72 6.24 8.93 -23.66
CA GLN A 72 7.29 9.79 -24.22
C GLN A 72 7.86 10.77 -23.17
N THR A 73 7.01 11.30 -22.29
CA THR A 73 7.40 12.25 -21.24
C THR A 73 7.90 11.56 -19.95
N GLY A 74 7.90 10.23 -19.89
CA GLY A 74 8.37 9.45 -18.74
C GLY A 74 7.36 9.30 -17.58
N HIS A 75 6.25 10.04 -17.58
CA HIS A 75 5.21 9.97 -16.55
C HIS A 75 4.54 8.59 -16.43
N TYR A 76 4.46 7.83 -17.54
CA TYR A 76 3.93 6.46 -17.50
C TYR A 76 4.82 5.53 -16.65
N LYS A 77 6.14 5.67 -16.74
CA LYS A 77 7.08 4.88 -15.94
C LYS A 77 6.97 5.21 -14.46
N ASP A 78 6.83 6.50 -14.12
CA ASP A 78 6.62 6.93 -12.72
C ASP A 78 5.31 6.37 -12.16
N LEU A 79 4.22 6.40 -12.95
CA LEU A 79 2.95 5.79 -12.57
C LEU A 79 3.11 4.30 -12.28
N LEU A 80 3.70 3.53 -13.21
CA LEU A 80 3.94 2.09 -12.98
C LEU A 80 4.80 1.84 -11.75
N HIS A 81 5.90 2.57 -11.58
CA HIS A 81 6.76 2.43 -10.39
C HIS A 81 5.98 2.69 -9.09
N THR A 82 5.08 3.67 -9.09
CA THR A 82 4.25 3.99 -7.92
C THR A 82 3.28 2.86 -7.60
N VAL A 83 2.62 2.32 -8.62
CA VAL A 83 1.65 1.23 -8.44
C VAL A 83 2.37 -0.05 -8.03
N PHE A 84 3.48 -0.40 -8.67
CA PHE A 84 4.30 -1.56 -8.29
C PHE A 84 4.88 -1.44 -6.89
N ALA A 85 5.36 -0.26 -6.49
CA ALA A 85 5.81 -0.01 -5.13
C ALA A 85 4.66 -0.21 -4.12
N SER A 86 3.46 0.28 -4.46
CA SER A 86 2.28 0.09 -3.62
C SER A 86 1.89 -1.39 -3.52
N CYS A 87 1.87 -2.13 -4.63
CA CYS A 87 1.66 -3.58 -4.65
C CYS A 87 2.68 -4.30 -3.76
N ALA A 88 3.97 -3.94 -3.85
CA ALA A 88 5.01 -4.53 -3.01
C ALA A 88 4.77 -4.24 -1.51
N THR A 89 4.35 -3.02 -1.15
CA THR A 89 4.01 -2.69 0.24
C THR A 89 2.80 -3.46 0.76
N PHE A 90 1.75 -3.63 -0.06
CA PHE A 90 0.59 -4.44 0.30
C PHE A 90 0.92 -5.93 0.37
N LEU A 91 1.78 -6.44 -0.52
CA LEU A 91 2.25 -7.82 -0.46
C LEU A 91 3.03 -8.08 0.84
N LEU A 92 3.89 -7.17 1.27
CA LEU A 92 4.59 -7.28 2.55
C LEU A 92 3.61 -7.24 3.73
N CYS A 93 2.63 -6.34 3.72
CA CYS A 93 1.58 -6.30 4.75
C CYS A 93 0.76 -7.58 4.78
N LEU A 94 0.44 -8.16 3.63
CA LEU A 94 -0.25 -9.43 3.50
C LEU A 94 0.57 -10.58 4.11
N LEU A 95 1.86 -10.69 3.76
CA LEU A 95 2.74 -11.72 4.31
C LEU A 95 2.89 -11.58 5.83
N LEU A 96 3.01 -10.35 6.33
CA LEU A 96 3.03 -10.10 7.77
C LEU A 96 1.70 -10.48 8.42
N GLY A 97 0.56 -10.02 7.91
CA GLY A 97 -0.76 -10.39 8.42
C GLY A 97 -0.96 -11.91 8.44
N PHE A 98 -0.51 -12.60 7.39
CA PHE A 98 -0.61 -14.05 7.26
C PHE A 98 0.27 -14.79 8.28
N THR A 99 1.52 -14.34 8.51
CA THR A 99 2.38 -14.98 9.54
C THR A 99 1.82 -14.77 10.95
N LEU A 100 1.23 -13.60 11.23
CA LEU A 100 0.49 -13.37 12.47
C LEU A 100 -0.74 -14.27 12.60
N ALA A 101 -1.51 -14.43 11.52
CA ALA A 101 -2.71 -15.27 11.50
C ALA A 101 -2.40 -16.76 11.72
N LEU A 102 -1.19 -17.20 11.36
CA LEU A 102 -0.70 -18.57 11.61
C LEU A 102 -0.17 -18.78 13.04
N GLY A 103 -0.08 -17.72 13.85
CA GLY A 103 0.40 -17.82 15.23
C GLY A 103 1.92 -17.90 15.37
N PHE A 104 2.69 -17.49 14.36
CA PHE A 104 4.14 -17.37 14.51
C PHE A 104 4.48 -16.28 15.54
N GLU A 105 5.34 -16.61 16.51
CA GLU A 105 5.78 -15.66 17.52
C GLU A 105 6.71 -14.60 16.90
N ILE A 106 6.16 -13.42 16.64
CA ILE A 106 6.95 -12.31 16.10
C ILE A 106 7.52 -11.48 17.27
N PRO A 107 8.84 -11.16 17.27
CA PRO A 107 9.48 -10.42 18.35
C PRO A 107 8.81 -9.05 18.58
N GLY A 108 8.65 -8.64 19.83
CA GLY A 108 7.77 -7.52 20.23
C GLY A 108 7.98 -6.19 19.48
N TRP A 109 9.20 -5.89 19.01
CA TRP A 109 9.49 -4.70 18.21
C TRP A 109 8.75 -4.67 16.86
N THR A 110 8.55 -5.84 16.24
CA THR A 110 7.81 -5.97 14.97
C THR A 110 6.30 -5.83 15.17
N ARG A 111 5.76 -6.20 16.35
CA ARG A 111 4.33 -6.09 16.64
C ARG A 111 3.87 -4.64 16.60
N GLY A 112 4.68 -3.74 17.16
CA GLY A 112 4.45 -2.30 17.09
C GLY A 112 4.62 -1.72 15.68
N ALA A 113 5.27 -2.45 14.75
CA ALA A 113 5.52 -1.99 13.39
C ALA A 113 4.40 -2.34 12.40
N ILE A 114 3.50 -3.27 12.73
CA ILE A 114 2.43 -3.73 11.82
C ILE A 114 1.42 -2.61 11.52
N VAL A 115 0.93 -1.94 12.56
CA VAL A 115 -0.02 -0.82 12.43
C VAL A 115 0.57 0.32 11.59
N PRO A 116 1.76 0.85 11.89
CA PRO A 116 2.35 1.91 11.07
C PRO A 116 2.69 1.44 9.64
N ALA A 117 3.09 0.18 9.46
CA ALA A 117 3.29 -0.39 8.12
C ALA A 117 1.99 -0.46 7.31
N HIS A 118 0.89 -0.86 7.95
CA HIS A 118 -0.41 -0.91 7.28
C HIS A 118 -0.94 0.48 6.94
N LEU A 119 -0.77 1.46 7.83
CA LEU A 119 -1.12 2.85 7.57
C LEU A 119 -0.30 3.45 6.42
N ALA A 120 0.99 3.12 6.35
CA ALA A 120 1.86 3.52 5.25
C ALA A 120 1.38 2.93 3.91
N ALA A 121 0.96 1.66 3.89
CA ALA A 121 0.38 1.02 2.71
C ALA A 121 -0.96 1.68 2.29
N LEU A 122 -1.81 2.06 3.25
CA LEU A 122 -3.04 2.80 2.93
C LEU A 122 -2.74 4.20 2.37
N ALA A 123 -1.70 4.88 2.88
CA ALA A 123 -1.30 6.19 2.37
C ALA A 123 -0.73 6.14 0.95
N SER A 124 -0.02 5.07 0.57
CA SER A 124 0.45 4.92 -0.83
C SER A 124 -0.71 4.79 -1.81
N LEU A 125 -1.83 4.21 -1.37
CA LEU A 125 -3.06 4.09 -2.16
C LEU A 125 -3.62 5.46 -2.58
N VAL A 126 -3.50 6.48 -1.72
CA VAL A 126 -3.97 7.84 -2.02
C VAL A 126 -3.16 8.46 -3.17
N ASP A 127 -1.84 8.26 -3.20
CA ASP A 127 -1.02 8.76 -4.30
C ASP A 127 -1.29 8.01 -5.61
N VAL A 128 -1.45 6.68 -5.55
CA VAL A 128 -1.87 5.88 -6.71
C VAL A 128 -3.23 6.35 -7.24
N GLY A 129 -4.21 6.53 -6.36
CA GLY A 129 -5.56 7.01 -6.71
C GLY A 129 -5.53 8.39 -7.37
N ARG A 130 -4.72 9.32 -6.84
CA ARG A 130 -4.54 10.65 -7.44
C ARG A 130 -3.96 10.58 -8.85
N LYS A 131 -2.92 9.76 -9.07
CA LYS A 131 -2.32 9.62 -10.41
C LYS A 131 -3.28 8.94 -11.39
N PHE A 132 -4.03 7.92 -10.95
CA PHE A 132 -5.06 7.29 -11.77
C PHE A 132 -6.19 8.25 -12.13
N TRP A 133 -6.66 9.07 -11.18
CA TRP A 133 -7.67 10.09 -11.42
C TRP A 133 -7.25 11.06 -12.53
N LEU A 134 -6.00 11.54 -12.50
CA LEU A 134 -5.47 12.41 -13.55
C LEU A 134 -5.48 11.74 -14.92
N VAL A 135 -5.08 10.47 -15.00
CA VAL A 135 -5.13 9.71 -16.26
C VAL A 135 -6.57 9.61 -16.78
N LEU A 136 -7.52 9.22 -15.92
CA LEU A 136 -8.92 9.04 -16.32
C LEU A 136 -9.60 10.35 -16.72
N CYS A 137 -9.36 11.45 -16.00
CA CYS A 137 -9.92 12.75 -16.37
C CYS A 137 -9.41 13.23 -17.74
N ASN A 138 -8.10 13.08 -18.01
CA ASN A 138 -7.55 13.52 -19.28
C ASN A 138 -7.91 12.58 -20.46
N LEU A 139 -8.28 11.32 -20.19
CA LEU A 139 -8.83 10.42 -21.22
C LEU A 139 -10.26 10.78 -21.63
N ARG A 140 -11.03 11.44 -20.77
CA ARG A 140 -12.40 11.86 -21.10
C ARG A 140 -12.44 13.02 -22.09
N GLU A 141 -11.38 13.81 -22.14
CA GLU A 141 -11.27 15.03 -22.94
C GLU A 141 -10.51 14.83 -24.26
N ALA A 142 -9.98 13.61 -24.51
CA ALA A 142 -9.23 13.23 -25.70
C ALA A 142 -10.08 12.36 -26.65
#